data_AF-Q2SFL9-F1
#
_entry.id   AF-Q2SFL9-F1
#
_cell.length_a   1.000
_cell.length_b   1.000
_cell.length_c   1.000
_cell.angle_alpha   90.00
_cell.angle_beta   90.00
_cell.angle_gamma   90.00
#
_symmetry.space_group_name_H-M   'P 1'
#
loop_
_entity.id
_entity.type
_entity.pdbx_description
1 polymer ?
#
loop_
_entity_poly.entity_id
_entity_poly.type
_entity_poly.pdbx_seq_one_letter_code
_entity_poly.pdbx_strand_id
1 'polypeptide(L)'
;MNEIQPLNIAPEHNIDCQPMLYTLKGEFEKTVLLMRFSGTYGYGCKGNTDARYMTAMTHASIAFADPDALVFDFSKLTYEWGDAMAGVIAAGCERELETLVIAGEMAQEGLISLVDSEMMMEPSEVVFISLESANERLKHLLGAC
;
A
#
# COMPACT_ATOMS: atom_id res chain seq x y z
N MET A 1 6.51 -23.12 -33.58
CA MET A 1 6.53 -21.65 -33.49
C MET A 1 5.59 -21.28 -32.37
N ASN A 2 6.06 -20.63 -31.31
CA ASN A 2 5.22 -20.31 -30.16
C ASN A 2 4.42 -19.05 -30.44
N GLU A 3 3.15 -19.04 -30.04
CA GLU A 3 2.30 -17.87 -30.12
C GLU A 3 2.65 -16.92 -28.95
N ILE A 4 2.98 -15.68 -29.27
CA ILE A 4 3.24 -14.63 -28.28
C ILE A 4 1.98 -13.76 -28.23
N GLN A 5 1.38 -13.63 -27.05
CA GLN A 5 0.22 -12.77 -26.82
C GLN A 5 0.60 -11.60 -25.91
N PRO A 6 0.04 -10.40 -26.15
CA PRO A 6 0.27 -9.25 -25.28
C PRO A 6 -0.31 -9.55 -23.89
N LEU A 7 0.47 -9.28 -22.84
CA LEU A 7 -0.03 -9.29 -21.47
C LEU A 7 -0.86 -8.03 -21.26
N ASN A 8 -2.17 -8.18 -21.08
CA ASN A 8 -3.01 -7.08 -20.63
C ASN A 8 -2.87 -6.93 -19.12
N ILE A 9 -2.13 -5.91 -18.68
CA ILE A 9 -1.90 -5.59 -17.26
C ILE A 9 -3.07 -4.78 -16.68
N ALA A 10 -3.97 -4.30 -17.52
CA ALA A 10 -5.22 -3.65 -17.15
C ALA A 10 -6.43 -4.48 -17.64
N PRO A 11 -6.64 -5.71 -17.13
CA PRO A 11 -7.97 -6.31 -17.22
C PRO A 11 -8.96 -5.42 -16.44
N GLU A 12 -10.25 -5.73 -16.53
CA GLU A 12 -11.35 -5.01 -15.87
C GLU A 12 -11.23 -5.05 -14.34
N HIS A 13 -10.25 -4.32 -13.80
CA HIS A 13 -10.03 -4.16 -12.38
C HIS A 13 -10.97 -3.09 -11.86
N ASN A 14 -11.59 -3.37 -10.73
CA ASN A 14 -12.36 -2.38 -9.98
C ASN A 14 -11.46 -1.58 -9.04
N ILE A 15 -10.15 -1.49 -9.34
CA ILE A 15 -9.13 -0.83 -8.53
C ILE A 15 -8.44 0.24 -9.36
N ASP A 16 -8.62 1.49 -8.96
CA ASP A 16 -7.83 2.61 -9.44
C ASP A 16 -6.55 2.72 -8.62
N CYS A 17 -5.46 3.13 -9.26
CA CYS A 17 -4.15 3.35 -8.64
C CYS A 17 -3.65 4.75 -8.96
N GLN A 18 -3.27 5.51 -7.93
CA GLN A 18 -2.75 6.87 -8.05
C GLN A 18 -1.47 7.03 -7.22
N PRO A 19 -0.28 6.83 -7.82
CA PRO A 19 0.97 7.12 -7.15
C PRO A 19 1.18 8.63 -7.05
N MET A 20 1.59 9.10 -5.88
CA MET A 20 1.89 10.51 -5.63
C MET A 20 3.17 10.63 -4.82
N LEU A 21 3.93 11.69 -5.03
CA LEU A 21 5.10 12.02 -4.23
C LEU A 21 4.82 13.26 -3.40
N TYR A 22 5.29 13.24 -2.16
CA TYR A 22 5.33 14.43 -1.33
C TYR A 22 6.58 14.44 -0.47
N THR A 23 6.96 15.65 -0.03
CA THR A 23 8.10 15.85 0.87
C THR A 23 7.60 15.87 2.31
N LEU A 24 8.07 14.93 3.12
CA LEU A 24 7.93 14.99 4.56
C LEU A 24 9.00 15.91 5.13
N LYS A 25 8.56 16.97 5.82
CA LYS A 25 9.44 17.95 6.45
C LYS A 25 9.83 17.51 7.87
N GLY A 26 11.10 17.70 8.20
CA GLY A 26 11.69 17.49 9.53
C GLY A 26 13.12 18.03 9.56
N GLU A 27 14.01 17.43 10.34
CA GLU A 27 15.44 17.78 10.35
C GLU A 27 16.07 17.62 8.96
N PHE A 28 15.70 16.54 8.26
CA PHE A 28 16.01 16.30 6.85
C PHE A 28 14.73 16.11 6.06
N GLU A 29 14.70 16.65 4.84
CA GLU A 29 13.59 16.41 3.92
C GLU A 29 13.63 14.95 3.43
N LYS A 30 12.47 14.30 3.48
CA LYS A 30 12.29 12.91 3.06
C LYS A 30 11.25 12.83 1.95
N THR A 31 11.54 12.07 0.91
CA THR A 31 10.59 11.81 -0.19
C THR A 31 9.73 10.63 0.18
N VAL A 32 8.42 10.83 0.26
CA VAL A 32 7.46 9.77 0.57
C VAL A 32 6.62 9.46 -0.66
N LEU A 33 6.54 8.18 -1.00
CA LEU A 33 5.62 7.67 -2.00
C LEU A 33 4.28 7.34 -1.34
N LEU A 34 3.22 8.00 -1.80
CA LEU A 34 1.84 7.71 -1.41
C LEU A 34 1.17 6.91 -2.53
N MET A 35 0.91 5.63 -2.28
CA MET A 35 0.19 4.75 -3.18
C MET A 35 -1.29 4.74 -2.80
N ARG A 36 -2.09 5.56 -3.48
CA ARG A 36 -3.54 5.55 -3.27
C ARG A 36 -4.21 4.49 -4.14
N PHE A 37 -5.01 3.65 -3.50
CA PHE A 37 -5.87 2.69 -4.18
C PHE A 37 -7.33 2.92 -3.79
N SER A 38 -8.21 2.90 -4.78
CA SER A 38 -9.65 3.09 -4.58
C SER A 38 -10.46 2.12 -5.41
N GLY A 39 -11.68 1.84 -4.95
CA GLY A 39 -12.61 0.93 -5.60
C GLY A 39 -12.90 -0.32 -4.75
N THR A 40 -13.21 -1.45 -5.38
CA THR A 40 -13.67 -2.65 -4.66
C THR A 40 -12.72 -3.81 -4.88
N TYR A 41 -12.04 -4.23 -3.81
CA TYR A 41 -11.17 -5.40 -3.82
C TYR A 41 -12.01 -6.68 -3.79
N GLY A 42 -11.70 -7.65 -4.66
CA GLY A 42 -12.42 -8.92 -4.71
C GLY A 42 -12.34 -9.71 -3.39
N TYR A 43 -13.46 -10.25 -2.93
CA TYR A 43 -13.51 -11.03 -1.69
C TYR A 43 -12.71 -12.35 -1.80
N GLY A 44 -11.83 -12.60 -0.84
CA GLY A 44 -11.01 -13.80 -0.78
C GLY A 44 -10.13 -13.97 -2.01
N CYS A 45 -10.06 -15.19 -2.56
CA CYS A 45 -9.23 -15.48 -3.73
C CYS A 45 -9.64 -14.73 -5.01
N LYS A 46 -10.85 -14.16 -5.07
CA LYS A 46 -11.28 -13.32 -6.19
C LYS A 46 -10.46 -12.02 -6.26
N GLY A 47 -9.91 -11.55 -5.15
CA GLY A 47 -9.06 -10.37 -5.09
C GLY A 47 -7.60 -10.62 -5.48
N ASN A 48 -7.19 -11.86 -5.76
CA ASN A 48 -5.79 -12.18 -6.05
C ASN A 48 -5.24 -11.43 -7.28
N THR A 49 -6.09 -11.19 -8.29
CA THR A 49 -5.68 -10.41 -9.46
C THR A 49 -5.53 -8.93 -9.11
N ASP A 50 -6.41 -8.40 -8.25
CA ASP A 50 -6.34 -7.02 -7.76
C ASP A 50 -5.06 -6.80 -6.95
N ALA A 51 -4.72 -7.70 -6.02
CA ALA A 51 -3.47 -7.64 -5.27
C ALA A 51 -2.24 -7.69 -6.19
N ARG A 52 -2.23 -8.57 -7.20
CA ARG A 52 -1.11 -8.61 -8.17
C ARG A 52 -0.94 -7.30 -8.92
N TYR A 53 -2.04 -6.69 -9.34
CA TYR A 53 -2.02 -5.37 -9.97
C TYR A 53 -1.47 -4.31 -9.00
N MET A 54 -1.99 -4.24 -7.78
CA MET A 54 -1.55 -3.29 -6.75
C MET A 54 -0.06 -3.46 -6.44
N THR A 55 0.42 -4.69 -6.21
CA THR A 55 1.84 -5.01 -5.98
C THR A 55 2.71 -4.59 -7.17
N ALA A 56 2.31 -4.88 -8.40
CA ALA A 56 3.07 -4.51 -9.59
C ALA A 56 3.19 -2.98 -9.74
N MET A 57 2.10 -2.25 -9.51
CA MET A 57 2.09 -0.78 -9.55
C MET A 57 2.95 -0.16 -8.45
N THR A 58 2.93 -0.75 -7.25
CA THR A 58 3.79 -0.33 -6.14
C THR A 58 5.26 -0.52 -6.48
N HIS A 59 5.67 -1.71 -6.95
CA HIS A 59 7.08 -1.93 -7.33
C HIS A 59 7.54 -1.02 -8.45
N ALA A 60 6.69 -0.80 -9.46
CA ALA A 60 7.01 0.13 -10.55
C ALA A 60 7.21 1.56 -10.04
N SER A 61 6.35 2.00 -9.10
CA SER A 61 6.39 3.35 -8.54
C SER A 61 7.59 3.54 -7.60
N ILE A 62 7.92 2.54 -6.77
CA ILE A 62 9.14 2.54 -5.94
C ILE A 62 10.38 2.62 -6.84
N ALA A 63 10.47 1.75 -7.86
CA ALA A 63 11.63 1.72 -8.75
C ALA A 63 11.80 3.02 -9.56
N PHE A 64 10.71 3.71 -9.86
CA PHE A 64 10.75 4.98 -10.57
C PHE A 64 11.13 6.15 -9.66
N ALA A 65 10.60 6.20 -8.44
CA ALA A 65 10.71 7.37 -7.57
C ALA A 65 11.86 7.31 -6.56
N ASP A 66 12.36 6.11 -6.23
CA ASP A 66 13.38 5.88 -5.19
C ASP A 66 13.07 6.62 -3.86
N PRO A 67 11.88 6.36 -3.25
CA PRO A 67 11.44 7.11 -2.07
C PRO A 67 12.17 6.67 -0.79
N ASP A 68 12.20 7.55 0.21
CA ASP A 68 12.68 7.23 1.56
C ASP A 68 11.66 6.40 2.38
N ALA A 69 10.37 6.49 2.05
CA ALA A 69 9.29 5.79 2.74
C ALA A 69 8.05 5.59 1.85
N LEU A 70 7.18 4.68 2.27
CA LEU A 70 5.95 4.29 1.56
C LEU A 70 4.73 4.45 2.46
N VAL A 71 3.67 5.04 1.92
CA VAL A 71 2.35 5.06 2.55
C VAL A 71 1.33 4.50 1.57
N PHE A 72 0.57 3.50 2.00
CA PHE A 72 -0.62 3.05 1.29
C PHE A 72 -1.83 3.85 1.73
N ASP A 73 -2.58 4.42 0.81
CA ASP A 73 -3.86 5.06 1.09
C ASP A 73 -5.01 4.20 0.56
N PHE A 74 -5.62 3.46 1.49
CA PHE A 74 -6.81 2.63 1.29
C PHE A 74 -8.07 3.31 1.83
N SER A 75 -8.06 4.64 2.04
CA SER A 75 -9.20 5.37 2.58
C SER A 75 -10.46 5.30 1.71
N LYS A 76 -10.30 4.96 0.42
CA LYS A 76 -11.37 4.79 -0.58
C LYS A 76 -11.43 3.37 -1.15
N LEU A 77 -10.82 2.41 -0.48
CA LEU A 77 -10.88 1.00 -0.84
C LEU A 77 -11.99 0.32 -0.03
N THR A 78 -12.84 -0.45 -0.70
CA THR A 78 -13.70 -1.45 -0.05
C THR A 78 -12.93 -2.75 0.02
N TYR A 79 -12.62 -3.20 1.24
CA TYR A 79 -11.84 -4.41 1.49
C TYR A 79 -12.31 -5.08 2.78
N GLU A 80 -12.62 -6.36 2.71
CA GLU A 80 -13.04 -7.12 3.89
C GLU A 80 -11.98 -8.16 4.28
N TRP A 81 -11.59 -9.00 3.33
CA TRP A 81 -10.60 -10.06 3.54
C TRP A 81 -10.05 -10.58 2.20
N GLY A 82 -8.77 -10.94 2.16
CA GLY A 82 -8.18 -11.72 1.06
C GLY A 82 -6.69 -12.02 1.22
N ASP A 83 -6.33 -13.28 0.95
CA ASP A 83 -5.00 -13.88 1.16
C ASP A 83 -3.82 -13.09 0.55
N ALA A 84 -4.06 -12.36 -0.54
CA ALA A 84 -3.00 -11.72 -1.32
C ALA A 84 -2.70 -10.27 -0.90
N MET A 85 -3.53 -9.66 -0.04
CA MET A 85 -3.35 -8.25 0.35
C MET A 85 -2.07 -8.01 1.15
N ALA A 86 -1.63 -8.99 1.95
CA ALA A 86 -0.36 -8.90 2.68
C ALA A 86 0.84 -8.70 1.73
N GLY A 87 0.79 -9.31 0.53
CA GLY A 87 1.81 -9.11 -0.50
C GLY A 87 1.83 -7.70 -1.10
N VAL A 88 0.72 -6.96 -1.03
CA VAL A 88 0.69 -5.55 -1.43
C VAL A 88 1.48 -4.71 -0.42
N ILE A 89 1.22 -4.89 0.87
CA ILE A 89 1.89 -4.13 1.94
C ILE A 89 3.37 -4.53 2.03
N ALA A 90 3.68 -5.82 1.91
CA ALA A 90 5.05 -6.35 1.94
C ALA A 90 5.95 -5.82 0.82
N ALA A 91 5.38 -5.30 -0.29
CA ALA A 91 6.16 -4.72 -1.39
C ALA A 91 7.06 -3.56 -0.94
N GLY A 92 6.68 -2.82 0.11
CA GLY A 92 7.55 -1.82 0.74
C GLY A 92 8.63 -2.44 1.62
N CYS A 93 8.28 -3.47 2.40
CA CYS A 93 9.21 -4.20 3.27
C CYS A 93 10.34 -4.89 2.48
N GLU A 94 10.05 -5.44 1.30
CA GLU A 94 11.05 -6.03 0.39
C GLU A 94 12.12 -5.03 -0.08
N ARG A 95 11.84 -3.73 0.07
CA ARG A 95 12.73 -2.61 -0.25
C ARG A 95 13.27 -1.92 0.99
N GLU A 96 13.07 -2.50 2.17
CA GLU A 96 13.47 -1.95 3.47
C GLU A 96 12.90 -0.54 3.72
N LEU A 97 11.75 -0.22 3.12
CA LEU A 97 11.07 1.06 3.31
C LEU A 97 10.19 1.04 4.56
N GLU A 98 10.24 2.13 5.32
CA GLU A 98 9.22 2.40 6.33
C GLU A 98 7.85 2.50 5.66
N THR A 99 6.96 1.56 6.00
CA THR A 99 5.70 1.35 5.27
C THR A 99 4.53 1.47 6.23
N LEU A 100 3.66 2.46 6.00
CA LEU A 100 2.43 2.66 6.79
C LEU A 100 1.19 2.56 5.90
N VAL A 101 0.04 2.36 6.53
CA VAL A 101 -1.26 2.18 5.86
C VAL A 101 -2.27 3.18 6.41
N ILE A 102 -3.01 3.85 5.52
CA ILE A 102 -4.19 4.64 5.85
C ILE A 102 -5.42 3.80 5.50
N ALA A 103 -6.19 3.42 6.50
CA ALA A 103 -7.41 2.64 6.34
C ALA A 103 -8.66 3.54 6.33
N GLY A 104 -9.55 3.29 5.38
CA GLY A 104 -10.90 3.85 5.38
C GLY A 104 -11.86 2.97 6.18
N GLU A 105 -13.05 3.50 6.48
CA GLU A 105 -14.11 2.81 7.22
C GLU A 105 -14.42 1.41 6.65
N MET A 106 -14.46 1.29 5.32
CA MET A 106 -14.79 0.03 4.62
C MET A 106 -13.62 -0.94 4.47
N ALA A 107 -12.43 -0.62 4.97
CA ALA A 107 -11.24 -1.46 4.91
C ALA A 107 -10.60 -1.71 6.28
N GLN A 108 -11.00 -0.94 7.30
CA GLN A 108 -10.28 -0.86 8.57
C GLN A 108 -10.22 -2.20 9.30
N GLU A 109 -11.36 -2.87 9.50
CA GLU A 109 -11.39 -4.15 10.22
C GLU A 109 -10.54 -5.22 9.52
N GLY A 110 -10.68 -5.33 8.19
CA GLY A 110 -9.90 -6.28 7.39
C GLY A 110 -8.40 -6.01 7.43
N LEU A 111 -8.00 -4.74 7.35
CA LEU A 111 -6.58 -4.34 7.39
C LEU A 111 -5.97 -4.53 8.78
N ILE A 112 -6.69 -4.22 9.85
CA ILE A 112 -6.23 -4.46 11.22
C ILE A 112 -6.02 -5.96 11.44
N SER A 113 -7.01 -6.77 11.06
CA SER A 113 -6.95 -8.23 11.18
C SER A 113 -5.77 -8.81 10.39
N LEU A 114 -5.56 -8.34 9.16
CA LEU A 114 -4.45 -8.77 8.31
C LEU A 114 -3.09 -8.41 8.91
N VAL A 115 -2.92 -7.18 9.40
CA VAL A 115 -1.66 -6.71 9.99
C VAL A 115 -1.34 -7.51 11.27
N ASP A 116 -2.33 -7.76 12.11
CA ASP A 116 -2.17 -8.52 13.35
C ASP A 116 -1.89 -10.00 13.08
N SER A 117 -2.77 -10.66 12.30
CA SER A 117 -2.79 -12.12 12.18
C SER A 117 -1.86 -12.67 11.09
N GLU A 118 -1.68 -11.95 9.98
CA GLU A 118 -0.88 -12.43 8.85
C GLU A 118 0.52 -11.83 8.83
N MET A 119 0.63 -10.53 9.14
CA MET A 119 1.92 -9.84 9.18
C MET A 119 2.61 -9.91 10.54
N MET A 120 1.90 -10.32 11.60
CA MET A 120 2.43 -10.41 12.98
C MET A 120 3.00 -9.09 13.49
N MET A 121 2.36 -7.98 13.11
CA MET A 121 2.74 -6.61 13.51
C MET A 121 1.66 -6.01 14.40
N GLU A 122 2.05 -5.05 15.24
CA GLU A 122 1.12 -4.28 16.06
C GLU A 122 0.32 -3.30 15.18
N PRO A 123 -1.01 -3.47 14.99
CA PRO A 123 -1.79 -2.65 14.07
C PRO A 123 -1.72 -1.15 14.37
N SER A 124 -1.62 -0.77 15.65
CA SER A 124 -1.52 0.63 16.06
C SER A 124 -0.23 1.33 15.60
N GLU A 125 0.79 0.58 15.19
CA GLU A 125 2.06 1.10 14.71
C GLU A 125 2.11 1.24 13.17
N VAL A 126 1.16 0.62 12.46
CA VAL A 126 1.17 0.48 10.99
C VAL A 126 -0.08 1.09 10.35
N VAL A 127 -1.25 0.93 10.98
CA VAL A 127 -2.56 1.31 10.42
C VAL A 127 -3.08 2.59 11.05
N PHE A 128 -3.32 3.59 10.22
CA PHE A 128 -3.76 4.93 10.58
C PHE A 128 -5.06 5.28 9.88
N ILE A 129 -5.78 6.28 10.38
CA ILE A 129 -7.03 6.77 9.77
C ILE A 129 -6.84 8.03 8.92
N SER A 130 -5.64 8.62 8.93
CA SER A 130 -5.33 9.82 8.16
C SER A 130 -3.85 9.90 7.80
N LEU A 131 -3.55 10.67 6.76
CA LEU A 131 -2.17 10.97 6.34
C LEU A 131 -1.42 11.77 7.42
N GLU A 132 -2.14 12.57 8.20
CA GLU A 132 -1.56 13.36 9.29
C GLU A 132 -0.95 12.48 10.36
N SER A 133 -1.70 11.52 10.92
CA SER A 133 -1.18 10.61 11.95
C SER A 133 -0.11 9.66 11.43
N ALA A 134 -0.25 9.19 10.18
CA ALA A 134 0.81 8.44 9.51
C ALA A 134 2.11 9.26 9.37
N ASN A 135 2.01 10.55 9.01
CA ASN A 135 3.18 11.41 8.90
C ASN A 135 3.88 11.67 10.24
N GLU A 136 3.14 11.84 11.33
CA GLU A 136 3.74 11.95 12.67
C GLU A 136 4.52 10.69 13.03
N ARG A 137 3.99 9.51 12.67
CA ARG A 137 4.72 8.25 12.85
C ARG A 137 5.95 8.17 11.97
N LEU A 138 5.86 8.52 10.68
CA LEU A 138 7.01 8.51 9.77
C LEU A 138 8.14 9.43 10.25
N LYS A 139 7.82 10.61 10.80
CA LYS A 139 8.84 11.51 11.35
C LYS A 139 9.64 10.84 12.47
N HIS A 140 8.95 10.12 13.36
CA HIS A 140 9.61 9.38 14.42
C HIS A 140 10.50 8.25 13.88
N LEU A 141 10.02 7.48 12.89
CA LEU A 141 10.75 6.36 12.29
C LEU A 141 11.99 6.81 11.52
N LEU A 142 11.86 7.88 10.74
CA LEU A 142 12.92 8.39 9.86
C LEU A 142 13.91 9.33 10.58
N GLY A 143 13.76 9.52 11.89
CA GLY A 143 14.60 10.45 12.66
C GLY A 143 14.44 11.91 12.25
N ALA A 144 13.24 12.30 11.81
CA ALA A 144 12.93 13.64 11.31
C ALA A 144 12.33 14.57 12.39
N CYS A 145 12.60 14.30 13.67
CA CYS A 145 12.16 15.11 14.82
C CYS A 145 13.12 16.26 15.14
#